data_AF-A0A2V5NKM4-F1
#
_entry.id   AF-A0A2V5NKM4-F1
#
_cell.length_a   1.000
_cell.length_b   1.000
_cell.length_c   1.000
_cell.angle_alpha   90.00
_cell.angle_beta   90.00
_cell.angle_gamma   90.00
#
_symmetry.space_group_name_H-M   'P 1'
#
loop_
_entity.id
_entity.type
_entity.pdbx_description
1 polymer ?
#
loop_
_entity_poly.entity_id
_entity_poly.type
_entity_poly.pdbx_seq_one_letter_code
_entity_poly.pdbx_strand_id
1 'polypeptide(L)'
;MELLNEDRQRELLAQPESGMGYQSVEVTLRNGESRHGTVFNTEYLIYSGESLDRLDAIGEPSRRSQMLERNEVGFGEEIVEITVLPSHVPSDSRVRESAGGDSDSSSSGASEAFPEALNKKEQFKRFSPFPNDRRVTPTRALLPGTYTTTAEDAKQVHSGRDAVRRYALPNPVPAINVLTIDPPAPGTMLQRGIAQPAYGQPGGGVEVIFMNGSPDKTVTGPKQIRP
;
A
#
# COMPACT_ATOMS: atom_id res chain seq x y z
N MET A 1 15.42 1.18 10.40
CA MET A 1 14.83 0.32 9.36
C MET A 1 15.17 -1.12 9.66
N GLU A 2 14.14 -1.96 9.69
CA GLU A 2 14.22 -3.40 9.93
C GLU A 2 13.83 -4.15 8.65
N LEU A 3 14.57 -5.20 8.33
CA LEU A 3 14.16 -6.25 7.41
C LEU A 3 13.38 -7.31 8.20
N LEU A 4 12.08 -7.42 7.93
CA LEU A 4 11.20 -8.33 8.66
C LEU A 4 11.48 -9.78 8.27
N ASN A 5 11.50 -10.67 9.27
CA ASN A 5 11.61 -12.11 9.05
C ASN A 5 10.30 -12.71 8.49
N GLU A 6 10.35 -13.99 8.09
CA GLU A 6 9.21 -14.65 7.44
C GLU A 6 7.95 -14.73 8.31
N ASP A 7 8.10 -14.86 9.63
CA ASP A 7 6.98 -14.94 10.55
C ASP A 7 6.23 -13.59 10.61
N ARG A 8 6.97 -12.49 10.76
CA ARG A 8 6.41 -11.13 10.74
C ARG A 8 5.80 -10.77 9.38
N GLN A 9 6.45 -11.19 8.29
CA GLN A 9 5.90 -11.06 6.93
C GLN A 9 4.54 -11.77 6.83
N ARG A 10 4.43 -13.00 7.35
CA ARG A 10 3.19 -13.79 7.29
C ARG A 10 2.07 -13.15 8.10
N GLU A 11 2.36 -12.67 9.30
CA GLU A 11 1.41 -11.96 10.17
C GLU A 11 0.86 -10.70 9.49
N LEU A 12 1.71 -9.94 8.81
CA LEU A 12 1.32 -8.73 8.10
C LEU A 12 0.53 -9.02 6.82
N LEU A 13 0.88 -10.07 6.08
CA LEU A 13 0.13 -10.49 4.89
C LEU A 13 -1.29 -10.97 5.21
N ALA A 14 -1.53 -11.44 6.44
CA ALA A 14 -2.86 -11.80 6.93
C ALA A 14 -3.72 -10.60 7.34
N GLN A 15 -3.12 -9.42 7.50
CA GLN A 15 -3.80 -8.17 7.88
C GLN A 15 -4.02 -7.29 6.63
N PRO A 16 -5.06 -6.43 6.62
CA PRO A 16 -5.28 -5.51 5.50
C PRO A 16 -4.13 -4.50 5.35
N GLU A 17 -4.01 -3.90 4.16
CA GLU A 17 -3.14 -2.74 3.98
C GLU A 17 -3.77 -1.46 4.55
N SER A 18 -2.95 -0.45 4.83
CA SER A 18 -3.45 0.89 5.17
C SER A 18 -3.63 1.76 3.92
N GLY A 19 -2.96 1.38 2.82
CA GLY A 19 -3.03 1.95 1.49
C GLY A 19 -2.15 1.12 0.55
N MET A 20 -2.11 1.46 -0.74
CA MET A 20 -1.45 0.61 -1.74
C MET A 20 0.05 0.40 -1.43
N GLY A 21 0.43 -0.84 -1.09
CA GLY A 21 1.83 -1.24 -0.91
C GLY A 21 2.42 -0.98 0.49
N TYR A 22 1.62 -0.53 1.46
CA TYR A 22 2.11 -0.28 2.82
C TYR A 22 1.07 -0.55 3.93
N GLN A 23 1.59 -0.72 5.14
CA GLN A 23 0.82 -0.85 6.38
C GLN A 23 1.37 0.11 7.43
N SER A 24 0.51 0.94 8.00
CA SER A 24 0.80 1.68 9.22
C SER A 24 0.66 0.72 10.40
N VAL A 25 1.67 0.63 11.25
CA VAL A 25 1.73 -0.38 12.31
C VAL A 25 2.12 0.21 13.66
N GLU A 26 1.64 -0.43 14.71
CA GLU A 26 2.23 -0.37 16.03
C GLU A 26 3.06 -1.64 16.25
N VAL A 27 4.26 -1.46 16.81
CA VAL A 27 5.27 -2.51 17.00
C VAL A 27 5.61 -2.58 18.48
N THR A 28 5.38 -3.73 19.10
CA THR A 28 5.76 -3.99 20.49
C THR A 28 7.12 -4.67 20.53
N LEU A 29 8.06 -4.06 21.25
CA LEU A 29 9.42 -4.56 21.42
C LEU A 29 9.55 -5.43 22.68
N ARG A 30 10.62 -6.23 22.74
CA ARG A 30 10.92 -7.15 23.87
C ARG A 30 11.08 -6.43 25.21
N ASN A 31 11.52 -5.18 25.18
CA ASN A 31 11.62 -4.32 26.37
C ASN A 31 10.26 -3.78 26.85
N GLY A 32 9.16 -4.10 26.17
CA GLY A 32 7.81 -3.61 26.46
C GLY A 32 7.47 -2.26 25.85
N GLU A 33 8.38 -1.64 25.09
CA GLU A 33 8.15 -0.37 24.39
C GLU A 33 7.29 -0.58 23.14
N SER A 34 6.32 0.30 22.92
CA SER A 34 5.52 0.37 21.69
C SER A 34 6.02 1.50 20.80
N ARG A 35 6.29 1.20 19.53
CA ARG A 35 6.73 2.16 18.52
C ARG A 35 5.82 2.13 17.30
N HIS A 36 5.57 3.29 16.72
CA HIS A 36 4.82 3.40 15.48
C HIS A 36 5.75 3.33 14.28
N GLY A 37 5.30 2.71 13.18
CA GLY A 37 6.07 2.64 11.95
C GLY A 37 5.23 2.42 10.71
N THR A 38 5.92 2.37 9.57
CA THR A 38 5.34 2.01 8.28
C THR A 38 6.08 0.81 7.74
N VAL A 39 5.34 -0.23 7.39
CA VAL A 39 5.87 -1.41 6.70
C VAL A 39 5.58 -1.30 5.22
N PHE A 40 6.62 -1.44 4.40
CA PHE A 40 6.56 -1.44 2.95
C PHE A 40 6.70 -2.86 2.41
N ASN A 41 5.84 -3.24 1.46
CA ASN A 41 5.83 -4.57 0.83
C ASN A 41 5.82 -5.76 1.81
N THR A 42 5.28 -5.54 3.02
CA THR A 42 5.36 -6.44 4.17
C THR A 42 6.78 -6.86 4.58
N GLU A 43 7.82 -6.18 4.10
CA GLU A 43 9.22 -6.64 4.18
C GLU A 43 10.11 -5.64 4.91
N TYR A 44 9.90 -4.34 4.71
CA TYR A 44 10.76 -3.30 5.28
C TYR A 44 9.96 -2.45 6.26
N LEU A 45 10.32 -2.49 7.53
CA LEU A 45 9.75 -1.61 8.56
C LEU A 45 10.64 -0.39 8.75
N ILE A 46 10.03 0.80 8.69
CA ILE A 46 10.67 2.06 9.05
C ILE A 46 9.90 2.66 10.20
N TYR A 47 10.58 2.95 11.31
CA TYR A 47 9.95 3.57 12.47
C TYR A 47 9.64 5.04 12.21
N SER A 48 8.62 5.57 12.88
CA SER A 48 8.25 6.98 12.79
C SER A 48 9.43 7.88 13.16
N GLY A 49 9.72 8.87 12.31
CA GLY A 49 10.86 9.78 12.47
C GLY A 49 12.17 9.32 11.82
N GLU A 50 12.25 8.07 11.32
CA GLU A 50 13.39 7.63 10.51
C GLU A 50 13.29 8.15 9.06
N SER A 51 14.44 8.34 8.40
CA SER A 51 14.47 8.74 6.99
C SER A 51 14.03 7.63 6.06
N LEU A 52 13.17 7.98 5.09
CA LEU A 52 12.70 7.12 4.01
C LEU A 52 13.73 6.95 2.88
N ASP A 53 14.82 7.71 2.86
CA ASP A 53 15.88 7.62 1.83
C ASP A 53 16.51 6.22 1.78
N ARG A 54 16.43 5.48 2.88
CA ARG A 54 16.88 4.10 2.98
C ARG A 54 16.11 3.13 2.07
N LEU A 55 14.87 3.47 1.67
CA LEU A 55 14.08 2.64 0.76
C LEU A 55 14.62 2.64 -0.67
N ASP A 56 15.16 3.76 -1.13
CA ASP A 56 15.82 3.82 -2.45
C ASP A 56 17.10 2.99 -2.44
N ALA A 57 17.90 3.12 -1.37
CA ALA A 57 19.14 2.37 -1.22
C ALA A 57 18.92 0.85 -1.12
N ILE A 58 17.87 0.39 -0.43
CA ILE A 58 17.62 -1.05 -0.25
C ILE A 58 17.06 -1.73 -1.51
N GLY A 59 16.46 -0.97 -2.42
CA GLY A 59 15.99 -1.47 -3.71
C GLY A 59 17.14 -1.89 -4.65
N GLU A 60 18.33 -1.34 -4.45
CA GLU A 60 19.52 -1.63 -5.26
C GLU A 60 20.35 -2.79 -4.65
N PRO A 61 20.53 -3.93 -5.34
CA PRO A 61 21.15 -5.13 -4.76
C PRO A 61 22.52 -4.90 -4.13
N SER A 62 23.40 -4.14 -4.80
CA SER A 62 24.74 -3.84 -4.29
C SER A 62 24.72 -2.95 -3.06
N ARG A 63 23.82 -1.95 -3.02
CA ARG A 63 23.66 -1.08 -1.84
C ARG A 63 23.03 -1.83 -0.68
N ARG A 64 22.04 -2.67 -0.95
CA ARG A 64 21.46 -3.57 0.05
C ARG A 64 22.51 -4.46 0.71
N SER A 65 23.36 -5.11 -0.07
CA SER A 65 24.46 -5.91 0.47
C SER A 65 25.39 -5.09 1.37
N GLN A 66 25.76 -3.88 0.95
CA GLN A 66 26.58 -2.97 1.77
C GLN A 66 25.88 -2.55 3.07
N MET A 67 24.59 -2.24 3.03
CA MET A 67 23.81 -1.87 4.21
C MET A 67 23.73 -3.03 5.21
N LEU A 68 23.57 -4.26 4.72
CA LEU A 68 23.58 -5.47 5.56
C LEU A 68 24.97 -5.71 6.19
N GLU A 69 26.04 -5.62 5.41
CA GLU A 69 27.42 -5.77 5.90
C GLU A 69 27.79 -4.73 6.97
N ARG A 70 27.20 -3.53 6.89
CA ARG A 70 27.42 -2.44 7.84
C ARG A 70 26.46 -2.44 9.03
N ASN A 71 25.57 -3.43 9.13
CA ASN A 71 24.51 -3.49 10.14
C ASN A 71 23.64 -2.21 10.19
N GLU A 72 23.40 -1.58 9.04
CA GLU A 72 22.52 -0.40 8.91
C GLU A 72 21.03 -0.77 8.85
N VAL A 73 20.74 -2.07 8.74
CA VAL A 73 19.41 -2.68 8.70
C VAL A 73 19.35 -3.71 9.81
N GLY A 74 18.39 -3.58 10.72
CA GLY A 74 18.13 -4.60 11.72
C GLY A 74 17.30 -5.76 11.14
N PHE A 75 17.23 -6.88 11.87
CA PHE A 75 16.49 -8.08 11.44
C PHE A 75 15.20 -8.30 12.24
N GLY A 76 14.71 -7.26 12.93
CA GLY A 76 13.47 -7.32 13.71
C GLY A 76 13.50 -8.27 14.91
N GLU A 77 14.69 -8.62 15.41
CA GLU A 77 14.87 -9.62 16.49
C GLU A 77 14.25 -9.21 17.83
N GLU A 78 14.09 -7.89 18.03
CA GLU A 78 13.46 -7.31 19.21
C GLU A 78 11.94 -7.21 19.08
N ILE A 79 11.37 -7.50 17.91
CA ILE A 79 9.94 -7.34 17.63
C ILE A 79 9.16 -8.55 18.14
N VAL A 80 8.33 -8.32 19.15
CA VAL A 80 7.44 -9.33 19.73
C VAL A 80 6.11 -9.39 18.99
N GLU A 81 5.57 -8.23 18.61
CA GLU A 81 4.25 -8.12 17.97
C GLU A 81 4.23 -6.96 16.96
N ILE A 82 3.49 -7.14 15.86
CA ILE A 82 3.20 -6.09 14.88
C ILE A 82 1.71 -6.09 14.56
N THR A 83 1.05 -4.97 14.82
CA THR A 83 -0.38 -4.81 14.60
C THR A 83 -0.63 -3.67 13.62
N VAL A 84 -1.44 -3.92 12.59
CA VAL A 84 -1.85 -2.89 11.63
C VAL A 84 -2.82 -1.94 12.32
N LEU A 85 -2.50 -0.65 12.27
CA LEU A 85 -3.37 0.39 12.77
C LEU A 85 -4.52 0.60 11.78
N PRO A 86 -5.76 0.79 12.28
CA PRO A 86 -6.86 1.22 11.43
C PRO A 86 -6.46 2.52 10.70
N SER A 87 -6.84 2.65 9.43
CA SER A 87 -6.70 3.88 8.65
C SER A 87 -7.62 4.97 9.22
N HIS A 88 -7.33 5.49 10.41
CA HIS A 88 -7.93 6.71 10.92
C HIS A 88 -7.12 7.87 10.37
N VAL A 89 -7.61 8.49 9.29
CA VAL A 89 -7.18 9.86 8.97
C VAL A 89 -7.70 10.74 10.10
N PRO A 90 -6.85 11.41 10.90
CA PRO A 90 -7.33 12.33 11.92
C PRO A 90 -8.18 13.41 11.25
N SER A 91 -9.41 13.56 11.73
CA SER A 91 -10.42 14.52 11.25
C SER A 91 -9.94 15.98 11.18
N ASP A 92 -8.82 16.31 11.82
CA ASP A 92 -8.25 17.66 11.94
C ASP A 92 -7.41 18.10 10.72
N SER A 93 -7.21 17.24 9.72
CA SER A 93 -6.47 17.59 8.49
C SER A 93 -7.36 17.84 7.27
N ARG A 94 -8.70 17.86 7.44
CA ARG A 94 -9.66 18.24 6.40
C ARG A 94 -9.55 19.74 6.12
N VAL A 95 -8.62 20.13 5.27
CA VAL A 95 -8.64 21.46 4.64
C VAL A 95 -9.89 21.51 3.77
N ARG A 96 -10.94 22.18 4.26
CA ARG A 96 -12.06 22.63 3.44
C ARG A 96 -11.53 23.66 2.45
N GLU A 97 -11.10 23.22 1.27
CA GLU A 97 -11.06 24.13 0.14
C GLU A 97 -12.50 24.47 -0.24
N SER A 98 -12.94 25.64 0.21
CA SER A 98 -14.19 26.23 -0.20
C SER A 98 -14.01 26.75 -1.63
N ALA A 99 -14.41 25.93 -2.60
CA ALA A 99 -14.70 26.37 -3.96
C ALA A 99 -16.09 25.84 -4.32
N GLY A 100 -17.01 26.77 -4.58
CA GLY A 100 -18.45 26.50 -4.68
C GLY A 100 -18.84 25.53 -5.80
N GLY A 101 -19.85 24.72 -5.49
CA GLY A 101 -20.52 23.80 -6.40
C GLY A 101 -21.18 22.68 -5.61
N ASP A 102 -22.50 22.62 -5.62
CA ASP A 102 -23.32 21.63 -4.92
C ASP A 102 -22.94 20.19 -5.31
N SER A 103 -22.20 19.51 -4.42
CA SER A 103 -22.27 18.07 -4.22
C SER A 103 -21.75 17.72 -2.82
N ASP A 104 -22.67 17.40 -1.92
CA ASP A 104 -22.42 16.79 -0.61
C ASP A 104 -21.85 15.36 -0.77
N SER A 105 -20.63 15.24 -1.27
CA SER A 105 -19.83 14.04 -1.10
C SER A 105 -18.47 14.44 -0.56
N SER A 106 -18.34 14.49 0.77
CA SER A 106 -17.03 14.32 1.38
C SER A 106 -16.50 12.97 0.92
N SER A 107 -15.62 12.93 -0.08
CA SER A 107 -15.14 11.66 -0.61
C SER A 107 -14.31 10.96 0.46
N SER A 108 -14.86 9.91 1.07
CA SER A 108 -14.18 9.10 2.08
C SER A 108 -13.18 8.13 1.45
N GLY A 109 -12.22 7.67 2.23
CA GLY A 109 -11.32 6.58 1.82
C GLY A 109 -12.06 5.26 1.64
N ALA A 110 -11.46 4.30 0.92
CA ALA A 110 -12.08 3.01 0.65
C ALA A 110 -12.33 2.19 1.93
N SER A 111 -11.46 2.31 2.94
CA SER A 111 -11.65 1.61 4.22
C SER A 111 -12.92 2.03 4.98
N GLU A 112 -13.45 3.22 4.68
CA GLU A 112 -14.65 3.77 5.29
C GLU A 112 -15.92 3.52 4.46
N ALA A 113 -15.77 2.99 3.24
CA ALA A 113 -16.87 2.81 2.31
C ALA A 113 -17.66 1.52 2.57
N PHE A 114 -18.92 1.47 2.15
CA PHE A 114 -19.71 0.24 2.23
C PHE A 114 -19.20 -0.82 1.23
N PRO A 115 -19.13 -2.10 1.64
CA PRO A 115 -18.84 -3.21 0.74
C PRO A 115 -19.83 -3.28 -0.43
N GLU A 116 -19.31 -3.54 -1.63
CA GLU A 116 -20.11 -3.79 -2.82
C GLU A 116 -19.61 -5.03 -3.57
N ALA A 117 -20.53 -5.73 -4.23
CA ALA A 117 -20.20 -6.82 -5.13
C ALA A 117 -19.94 -6.27 -6.54
N LEU A 118 -18.81 -6.68 -7.14
CA LEU A 118 -18.53 -6.37 -8.53
C LEU A 118 -19.60 -6.99 -9.43
N ASN A 119 -20.37 -6.15 -10.11
CA ASN A 119 -21.55 -6.54 -10.89
C ASN A 119 -21.31 -6.57 -12.41
N LYS A 120 -20.22 -5.97 -12.88
CA LYS A 120 -19.82 -5.92 -14.29
C LYS A 120 -18.33 -6.18 -14.41
N LYS A 121 -17.90 -6.64 -15.59
CA LYS A 121 -16.48 -6.83 -15.86
C LYS A 121 -15.76 -5.47 -15.77
N GLU A 122 -14.80 -5.38 -14.86
CA GLU A 122 -13.96 -4.21 -14.63
C GLU A 122 -12.54 -4.68 -14.34
N GLN A 123 -11.57 -3.93 -14.84
CA GLN A 123 -10.16 -4.20 -14.60
C GLN A 123 -9.62 -3.24 -13.55
N PHE A 124 -8.67 -3.73 -12.76
CA PHE A 124 -7.99 -2.95 -11.72
C PHE A 124 -6.48 -2.92 -12.00
N LYS A 125 -5.82 -1.94 -11.39
CA LYS A 125 -4.37 -1.76 -11.45
C LYS A 125 -3.82 -1.65 -10.04
N ARG A 126 -2.57 -2.08 -9.87
CA ARG A 126 -1.83 -1.87 -8.65
C ARG A 126 -0.42 -1.39 -9.01
N PHE A 127 -0.03 -0.27 -8.43
CA PHE A 127 1.27 0.36 -8.61
C PHE A 127 2.14 0.00 -7.42
N SER A 128 3.37 -0.44 -7.69
CA SER A 128 4.32 -0.80 -6.63
C SER A 128 5.72 -0.31 -6.98
N PRO A 129 6.47 0.24 -6.01
CA PRO A 129 7.90 0.48 -6.18
C PRO A 129 8.71 -0.82 -6.16
N PHE A 130 8.12 -1.93 -5.70
CA PHE A 130 8.79 -3.23 -5.60
C PHE A 130 8.40 -4.15 -6.77
N PRO A 131 9.36 -4.80 -7.45
CA PRO A 131 9.06 -5.74 -8.53
C PRO A 131 8.38 -7.02 -8.01
N ASN A 132 8.63 -7.37 -6.74
CA ASN A 132 8.11 -8.53 -6.03
C ASN A 132 7.01 -8.12 -5.03
N ASP A 133 5.86 -7.66 -5.53
CA ASP A 133 4.74 -7.29 -4.67
C ASP A 133 4.21 -8.50 -3.88
N ARG A 134 4.39 -8.48 -2.55
CA ARG A 134 4.09 -9.64 -1.69
C ARG A 134 2.61 -9.90 -1.48
N ARG A 135 1.74 -8.96 -1.88
CA ARG A 135 0.28 -9.17 -1.90
C ARG A 135 -0.17 -10.06 -3.06
N VAL A 136 0.70 -10.32 -4.03
CA VAL A 136 0.44 -11.25 -5.15
C VAL A 136 0.89 -12.66 -4.76
N THR A 137 -0.04 -13.61 -4.77
CA THR A 137 0.26 -15.01 -4.45
C THR A 137 1.04 -15.69 -5.59
N PRO A 138 1.71 -16.83 -5.32
CA PRO A 138 2.32 -17.66 -6.37
C PRO A 138 1.32 -18.11 -7.46
N THR A 139 0.05 -18.27 -7.11
CA THR A 139 -1.04 -18.64 -8.02
C THR A 139 -1.61 -17.45 -8.81
N ARG A 140 -0.99 -16.26 -8.69
CA ARG A 140 -1.42 -15.02 -9.36
C ARG A 140 -2.81 -14.54 -8.91
N ALA A 141 -3.09 -14.67 -7.62
CA ALA A 141 -4.20 -14.04 -6.91
C ALA A 141 -3.72 -12.81 -6.11
N LEU A 142 -4.67 -11.99 -5.64
CA LEU A 142 -4.45 -11.00 -4.59
C LEU A 142 -4.87 -11.55 -3.23
N LEU A 143 -4.10 -11.23 -2.20
CA LEU A 143 -4.50 -11.49 -0.82
C LEU A 143 -5.67 -10.58 -0.37
N PRO A 144 -6.48 -11.01 0.62
CA PRO A 144 -7.47 -10.17 1.28
C PRO A 144 -6.92 -8.83 1.78
N GLY A 145 -7.74 -7.79 1.72
CA GLY A 145 -7.39 -6.44 2.19
C GLY A 145 -6.35 -5.72 1.34
N THR A 146 -6.10 -6.18 0.11
CA THR A 146 -5.14 -5.54 -0.82
C THR A 146 -5.77 -4.32 -1.49
N TYR A 147 -5.05 -3.20 -1.49
CA TYR A 147 -5.43 -1.98 -2.16
C TYR A 147 -4.99 -1.99 -3.64
N THR A 148 -5.84 -1.41 -4.46
CA THR A 148 -5.69 -1.26 -5.91
C THR A 148 -6.36 0.04 -6.34
N THR A 149 -6.38 0.30 -7.64
CA THR A 149 -7.17 1.36 -8.26
C THR A 149 -7.90 0.81 -9.49
N THR A 150 -8.87 1.53 -10.02
CA THR A 150 -9.56 1.12 -11.24
C THR A 150 -8.64 1.33 -12.45
N ALA A 151 -8.83 0.53 -13.50
CA ALA A 151 -8.12 0.75 -14.75
C ALA A 151 -8.49 2.09 -15.41
N GLU A 152 -9.66 2.65 -15.12
CA GLU A 152 -10.06 3.97 -15.59
C GLU A 152 -9.25 5.08 -14.90
N ASP A 153 -9.16 5.04 -13.57
CA ASP A 153 -8.39 5.99 -12.78
C ASP A 153 -6.89 5.93 -13.13
N ALA A 154 -6.38 4.72 -13.32
CA ALA A 154 -4.99 4.48 -13.71
C ALA A 154 -4.59 5.15 -15.04
N LYS A 155 -5.53 5.53 -15.91
CA LYS A 155 -5.21 6.29 -17.14
C LYS A 155 -4.66 7.68 -16.86
N GLN A 156 -4.93 8.23 -15.66
CA GLN A 156 -4.40 9.53 -15.22
C GLN A 156 -2.94 9.42 -14.73
N VAL A 157 -2.43 8.20 -14.55
CA VAL A 157 -1.09 7.93 -14.04
C VAL A 157 -0.15 7.68 -15.20
N HIS A 158 0.76 8.63 -15.46
CA HIS A 158 1.69 8.57 -16.58
C HIS A 158 3.11 8.18 -16.15
N SER A 159 3.41 8.18 -14.84
CA SER A 159 4.71 7.84 -14.25
C SER A 159 4.55 7.22 -12.86
N GLY A 160 5.59 6.57 -12.34
CA GLY A 160 5.61 6.06 -10.97
C GLY A 160 5.48 7.17 -9.93
N ARG A 161 6.02 8.37 -10.21
CA ARG A 161 5.82 9.58 -9.39
C ARG A 161 4.37 10.06 -9.41
N ASP A 162 3.69 9.97 -10.56
CA ASP A 162 2.26 10.30 -10.63
C ASP A 162 1.45 9.35 -9.74
N ALA A 163 1.78 8.05 -9.70
CA ALA A 163 1.14 7.09 -8.81
C ALA A 163 1.34 7.45 -7.33
N VAL A 164 2.58 7.77 -6.93
CA VAL A 164 2.91 8.20 -5.56
C VAL A 164 2.06 9.41 -5.14
N ARG A 165 1.94 10.42 -6.01
CA ARG A 165 1.13 11.62 -5.74
C ARG A 165 -0.36 11.32 -5.69
N ARG A 166 -0.88 10.60 -6.70
CA ARG A 166 -2.31 10.36 -6.90
C ARG A 166 -2.92 9.46 -5.83
N TYR A 167 -2.16 8.48 -5.34
CA TYR A 167 -2.60 7.54 -4.30
C TYR A 167 -2.02 7.85 -2.93
N ALA A 168 -1.41 9.02 -2.77
CA ALA A 168 -0.78 9.49 -1.54
C ALA A 168 0.12 8.44 -0.86
N LEU A 169 1.06 7.88 -1.60
CA LEU A 169 1.90 6.78 -1.10
C LEU A 169 3.03 7.32 -0.20
N PRO A 170 3.33 6.67 0.93
CA PRO A 170 4.42 7.06 1.82
C PRO A 170 5.81 6.75 1.24
N ASN A 171 5.93 5.79 0.33
CA ASN A 171 7.22 5.46 -0.29
C ASN A 171 7.56 6.51 -1.36
N PRO A 172 8.65 7.29 -1.22
CA PRO A 172 9.04 8.30 -2.20
C PRO A 172 9.63 7.68 -3.48
N VAL A 173 10.02 6.40 -3.46
CA VAL A 173 10.50 5.68 -4.64
C VAL A 173 9.35 5.56 -5.65
N PRO A 174 9.56 5.92 -6.92
CA PRO A 174 8.53 5.83 -7.95
C PRO A 174 7.91 4.43 -8.05
N ALA A 175 6.57 4.37 -8.02
CA ALA A 175 5.82 3.11 -8.10
C ALA A 175 5.69 2.63 -9.56
N ILE A 176 6.81 2.19 -10.14
CA ILE A 176 6.91 1.88 -11.59
C ILE A 176 6.34 0.53 -11.99
N ASN A 177 6.17 -0.41 -11.05
CA ASN A 177 5.71 -1.76 -11.37
C ASN A 177 4.18 -1.79 -11.33
N VAL A 178 3.56 -2.00 -12.49
CA VAL A 178 2.10 -1.97 -12.65
C VAL A 178 1.57 -3.38 -12.88
N LEU A 179 0.84 -3.88 -11.89
CA LEU A 179 0.09 -5.13 -11.95
C LEU A 179 -1.32 -4.84 -12.50
N THR A 180 -1.85 -5.80 -13.26
CA THR A 180 -3.22 -5.74 -13.79
C THR A 180 -4.04 -6.87 -13.20
N ILE A 181 -5.23 -6.56 -12.70
CA ILE A 181 -6.12 -7.51 -12.05
C ILE A 181 -7.44 -7.55 -12.84
N ASP A 182 -7.80 -8.74 -13.34
CA ASP A 182 -9.06 -9.00 -14.08
C ASP A 182 -9.90 -10.01 -13.28
N PRO A 183 -10.58 -9.59 -12.19
CA PRO A 183 -11.36 -10.47 -11.35
C PRO A 183 -12.73 -10.78 -11.99
N PRO A 184 -13.38 -11.90 -11.64
CA PRO A 184 -14.71 -12.23 -12.15
C PRO A 184 -15.80 -11.30 -11.58
N ALA A 185 -16.76 -10.96 -12.43
CA ALA A 185 -18.02 -10.34 -12.08
C ALA A 185 -19.14 -11.32 -12.50
N PRO A 186 -19.89 -11.96 -11.58
CA PRO A 186 -20.17 -11.52 -10.22
C PRO A 186 -19.34 -12.21 -9.12
N GLY A 187 -19.28 -11.59 -7.94
CA GLY A 187 -18.87 -12.23 -6.68
C GLY A 187 -17.61 -11.67 -6.02
N THR A 188 -16.86 -10.80 -6.70
CA THR A 188 -15.71 -10.12 -6.09
C THR A 188 -16.19 -8.99 -5.19
N MET A 189 -15.92 -9.07 -3.88
CA MET A 189 -16.30 -8.05 -2.91
C MET A 189 -15.23 -6.95 -2.82
N LEU A 190 -15.67 -5.71 -2.98
CA LEU A 190 -14.83 -4.52 -3.06
C LEU A 190 -15.31 -3.44 -2.09
N GLN A 191 -14.41 -2.57 -1.66
CA GLN A 191 -14.75 -1.25 -1.13
C GLN A 191 -14.04 -0.19 -1.97
N ARG A 192 -14.70 0.94 -2.21
CA ARG A 192 -14.17 2.00 -3.07
C ARG A 192 -14.22 3.35 -2.38
N GLY A 193 -13.17 4.13 -2.58
CA GLY A 193 -13.11 5.48 -2.07
C GLY A 193 -12.11 6.30 -2.86
N ILE A 194 -11.76 7.45 -2.29
CA ILE A 194 -10.75 8.35 -2.82
C ILE A 194 -9.58 8.40 -1.86
N ALA A 195 -8.36 8.23 -2.39
CA ALA A 195 -7.14 8.34 -1.62
C ALA A 195 -7.05 9.74 -1.00
N GLN A 196 -7.00 9.81 0.32
CA GLN A 196 -6.94 11.08 1.05
C GLN A 196 -5.54 11.69 0.96
N PRO A 197 -5.40 13.03 1.04
CA PRO A 197 -4.10 13.66 1.16
C PRO A 197 -3.33 13.12 2.37
N ALA A 198 -2.09 12.67 2.15
CA ALA A 198 -1.23 12.09 3.20
C ALA A 198 0.24 12.17 2.78
N TYR A 199 1.16 12.13 3.76
CA TYR A 199 2.63 12.08 3.51
C TYR A 199 3.17 13.19 2.59
N GLY A 200 2.55 14.38 2.62
CA GLY A 200 2.90 15.50 1.74
C GLY A 200 2.46 15.32 0.29
N GLN A 201 1.67 14.29 -0.01
CA GLN A 201 1.11 14.00 -1.31
C GLN A 201 -0.37 14.46 -1.38
N PRO A 202 -0.85 14.88 -2.56
CA PRO A 202 -2.20 15.42 -2.70
C PRO A 202 -3.32 14.37 -2.66
N GLY A 203 -3.05 13.11 -3.03
CA GLY A 203 -4.10 12.09 -3.16
C GLY A 203 -5.05 12.38 -4.34
N GLY A 204 -6.32 11.99 -4.20
CA GLY A 204 -7.39 12.26 -5.17
C GLY A 204 -7.61 11.16 -6.22
N GLY A 205 -6.80 10.11 -6.23
CA GLY A 205 -7.05 8.92 -7.03
C GLY A 205 -8.14 8.04 -6.44
N VAL A 206 -8.85 7.29 -7.29
CA VAL A 206 -9.72 6.22 -6.84
C VAL A 206 -8.89 5.11 -6.22
N GLU A 207 -9.28 4.65 -5.04
CA GLU A 207 -8.72 3.46 -4.40
C GLU A 207 -9.79 2.40 -4.21
N VAL A 208 -9.38 1.14 -4.32
CA VAL A 208 -10.26 -0.03 -4.26
C VAL A 208 -9.60 -1.11 -3.41
N ILE A 209 -10.31 -1.60 -2.41
CA ILE A 209 -9.88 -2.70 -1.54
C ILE A 209 -10.54 -3.99 -2.01
N PHE A 210 -9.74 -5.04 -2.24
CA PHE A 210 -10.23 -6.39 -2.45
C PHE A 210 -10.45 -7.08 -1.10
N MET A 211 -11.67 -7.03 -0.57
CA MET A 211 -11.97 -7.48 0.79
C MET A 211 -11.58 -8.95 1.01
N ASN A 212 -11.92 -9.81 0.05
CA ASN A 212 -11.65 -11.25 0.11
C ASN A 212 -10.48 -11.67 -0.79
N GLY A 213 -9.69 -10.71 -1.27
CA GLY A 213 -8.67 -10.94 -2.28
C GLY A 213 -9.28 -11.17 -3.67
N SER A 214 -8.48 -11.72 -4.58
CA SER A 214 -8.94 -12.10 -5.91
C SER A 214 -8.67 -13.59 -6.18
N PRO A 215 -9.44 -14.25 -7.06
CA PRO A 215 -9.15 -15.63 -7.43
C PRO A 215 -7.79 -15.82 -8.11
N ASP A 216 -7.33 -17.06 -8.15
CA ASP A 216 -6.13 -17.46 -8.88
C ASP A 216 -6.16 -16.99 -10.34
N LYS A 217 -4.97 -16.70 -10.89
CA LYS A 217 -4.76 -16.30 -12.29
C LYS A 217 -5.47 -15.02 -12.71
N THR A 218 -5.89 -14.19 -11.76
CA THR A 218 -6.50 -12.88 -12.06
C THR A 218 -5.45 -11.77 -12.18
N VAL A 219 -4.25 -11.95 -11.64
CA VAL A 219 -3.17 -10.96 -11.64
C VAL A 219 -2.15 -11.22 -12.77
N THR A 220 -1.85 -10.19 -13.56
CA THR A 220 -0.83 -10.23 -14.62
C THR A 220 0.18 -9.07 -14.48
N GLY A 221 1.37 -9.24 -15.07
CA GLY A 221 2.49 -8.29 -14.96
C GLY A 221 3.56 -8.71 -13.94
N PRO A 222 4.35 -7.76 -13.41
CA PRO A 222 4.21 -6.32 -13.62
C PRO A 222 4.67 -5.86 -15.01
N LYS A 223 4.04 -4.79 -15.53
CA LYS A 223 4.61 -3.97 -16.61
C LYS A 223 5.25 -2.73 -15.99
N GLN A 224 6.36 -2.27 -16.54
CA GLN A 224 7.02 -1.07 -16.04
C GLN A 224 6.54 0.18 -16.78
N ILE A 225 6.37 1.26 -16.03
CA ILE A 225 6.17 2.62 -16.55
C ILE A 225 7.39 3.48 -16.22
N ARG A 226 7.46 4.69 -16.81
CA ARG A 226 8.54 5.63 -16.49
C ARG A 226 8.53 5.99 -15.00
N PRO A 227 9.70 6.22 -14.37
CA PRO A 227 9.80 6.71 -13.00
C PRO A 227 9.06 8.03 -12.79
#